data_AF-E6Q525-F1
#
_entry.id   AF-E6Q525-F1
#
_cell.length_a   1.000
_cell.length_b   1.000
_cell.length_c   1.000
_cell.angle_alpha   90.00
_cell.angle_beta   90.00
_cell.angle_gamma   90.00
#
_symmetry.space_group_name_H-M   'P 1'
#
loop_
_entity.id
_entity.type
_entity.pdbx_description
1 polymer ?
#
loop_
_entity_poly.entity_id
_entity_poly.type
_entity_poly.pdbx_seq_one_letter_code
_entity_poly.pdbx_strand_id
1 'polypeptide(L)'
;MGDVSSRLPFDDACFDVAIFGEVIEHLVDPDAALQEISRVLRPGGYLVLTTPNLACWFNRIVLVIGVQPIFTETSLHAKIGRKWSFLGQLVTTPRF
;
A
#
# COMPACT_ATOMS: atom_id res chain seq x y z
N MET A 1 2.68 -18.48 -5.75
CA MET A 1 2.91 -17.03 -5.74
C MET A 1 4.07 -16.82 -4.77
N GLY A 2 5.19 -16.23 -5.21
CA GLY A 2 6.37 -16.08 -4.36
C GLY A 2 6.12 -15.03 -3.26
N ASP A 3 6.54 -15.31 -2.04
CA ASP A 3 6.46 -14.39 -0.91
C ASP A 3 7.80 -13.67 -0.76
N VAL A 4 7.80 -12.35 -0.95
CA VAL A 4 9.00 -11.51 -0.80
C VAL A 4 9.43 -11.39 0.67
N SER A 5 8.55 -11.73 1.61
CA SER A 5 8.86 -11.83 3.04
C SER A 5 9.62 -13.12 3.37
N SER A 6 9.74 -14.04 2.41
CA SER A 6 10.50 -15.28 2.52
C SER A 6 11.83 -15.18 1.77
N ARG A 7 12.78 -16.07 2.10
CA ARG A 7 14.11 -16.08 1.49
C ARG A 7 14.03 -16.21 -0.03
N LEU A 8 14.43 -15.16 -0.74
CA LEU A 8 14.50 -15.09 -2.18
C LEU A 8 15.62 -16.00 -2.71
N PRO A 9 15.47 -16.59 -3.90
CA PRO A 9 16.46 -17.46 -4.53
C PRO A 9 17.59 -16.64 -5.17
N PHE A 10 18.12 -15.66 -4.44
CA PHE A 10 19.24 -14.80 -4.85
C PHE A 10 20.32 -14.81 -3.78
N ASP A 11 21.57 -14.67 -4.21
CA ASP A 11 22.70 -14.55 -3.29
C ASP A 11 22.65 -13.24 -2.49
N ASP A 12 23.39 -13.19 -1.39
CA ASP A 12 23.59 -11.95 -0.65
C ASP A 12 24.35 -10.94 -1.52
N ALA A 13 24.02 -9.65 -1.41
CA ALA A 13 24.74 -8.57 -2.08
C ALA A 13 24.91 -8.75 -3.61
N CYS A 14 23.88 -9.25 -4.29
CA CYS A 14 23.94 -9.49 -5.73
C CYS A 14 23.38 -8.34 -6.59
N PHE A 15 22.56 -7.45 -6.03
CA PHE A 15 21.94 -6.32 -6.74
C PHE A 15 22.46 -4.95 -6.29
N ASP A 16 22.59 -4.02 -7.24
CA ASP A 16 22.91 -2.61 -6.97
C ASP A 16 21.66 -1.78 -6.65
N VAL A 17 20.51 -2.14 -7.24
CA VAL A 17 19.23 -1.44 -7.07
C VAL A 17 18.08 -2.44 -7.00
N ALA A 18 17.13 -2.19 -6.08
CA ALA A 18 15.85 -2.90 -5.99
C ALA A 18 14.70 -1.90 -6.14
N ILE A 19 13.63 -2.30 -6.84
CA ILE A 19 12.41 -1.51 -7.01
C ILE A 19 11.27 -2.25 -6.31
N PHE A 20 10.60 -1.57 -5.41
CA PHE A 20 9.51 -2.12 -4.60
C PHE A 20 8.32 -1.15 -4.59
N GLY A 21 7.49 -1.22 -5.63
CA GLY A 21 6.42 -0.24 -5.85
C GLY A 21 5.03 -0.79 -5.58
N GLU A 22 4.26 -0.10 -4.72
CA GLU A 22 2.85 -0.38 -4.40
C GLU A 22 2.60 -1.83 -3.91
N VAL A 23 3.52 -2.35 -3.08
CA VAL A 23 3.43 -3.71 -2.52
C VAL A 23 3.56 -3.73 -1.00
N ILE A 24 4.34 -2.82 -0.41
CA ILE A 24 4.67 -2.88 1.02
C ILE A 24 3.43 -2.86 1.92
N GLU A 25 2.40 -2.10 1.54
CA GLU A 25 1.12 -1.98 2.25
C GLU A 25 0.23 -3.23 2.18
N HIS A 26 0.56 -4.17 1.30
CA HIS A 26 -0.17 -5.42 1.11
C HIS A 26 0.50 -6.61 1.82
N LEU A 27 1.72 -6.42 2.33
CA LEU A 27 2.45 -7.47 3.03
C LEU A 27 1.89 -7.70 4.43
N VAL A 28 1.89 -8.98 4.82
CA VAL A 28 1.59 -9.37 6.20
C VAL A 28 2.76 -8.99 7.12
N ASP A 29 3.99 -9.20 6.65
CA ASP A 29 5.23 -8.86 7.37
C ASP A 29 6.15 -8.01 6.46
N PRO A 30 5.94 -6.68 6.42
CA PRO A 30 6.76 -5.78 5.61
C PRO A 30 8.22 -5.72 6.09
N ASP A 31 8.48 -5.95 7.38
CA ASP A 31 9.83 -5.89 7.95
C ASP A 31 10.68 -7.06 7.45
N ALA A 32 10.12 -8.27 7.42
CA ALA A 32 10.79 -9.44 6.84
C ALA A 32 11.13 -9.22 5.36
N ALA A 33 10.22 -8.63 4.58
CA ALA A 33 10.49 -8.31 3.18
C ALA A 33 11.59 -7.24 3.01
N LEU A 34 11.60 -6.21 3.84
CA LEU A 34 12.66 -5.18 3.81
C LEU A 34 14.03 -5.75 4.22
N GLN A 35 14.07 -6.67 5.19
CA GLN A 35 15.30 -7.39 5.56
C GLN A 35 15.83 -8.22 4.40
N GLU A 36 14.93 -8.93 3.70
CA GLU A 36 15.29 -9.76 2.57
C GLU A 36 15.76 -8.93 1.36
N ILE A 37 15.10 -7.81 1.08
CA ILE A 37 15.56 -6.83 0.09
C ILE A 37 16.94 -6.28 0.47
N SER A 38 17.16 -5.95 1.74
CA SER A 38 18.46 -5.48 2.23
C SER A 38 19.55 -6.55 2.11
N ARG A 39 19.21 -7.84 2.25
CA ARG A 39 20.15 -8.96 2.11
C ARG A 39 20.66 -9.08 0.66
N VAL A 40 19.76 -8.99 -0.31
CA VAL A 40 20.12 -9.15 -1.73
C VAL A 40 20.76 -7.89 -2.32
N LEU A 41 20.61 -6.73 -1.67
CA LEU A 41 21.30 -5.50 -2.04
C LEU A 41 22.77 -5.50 -1.59
N ARG A 42 23.63 -5.00 -2.46
CA ARG A 42 25.03 -4.72 -2.12
C ARG A 42 25.13 -3.65 -1.03
N PRO A 43 26.21 -3.64 -0.22
CA PRO A 43 26.52 -2.50 0.62
C PRO A 43 26.57 -1.20 -0.22
N GLY A 44 25.73 -0.22 0.13
CA GLY A 44 25.59 1.03 -0.64
C GLY A 44 24.63 0.96 -1.83
N GLY A 45 23.96 -0.17 -2.05
CA GLY A 45 22.88 -0.30 -3.02
C GLY A 45 21.63 0.49 -2.64
N TYR A 46 20.74 0.71 -3.60
CA TYR A 46 19.55 1.55 -3.42
C TYR A 46 18.25 0.74 -3.48
N LEU A 47 17.32 1.08 -2.59
CA LEU A 47 15.92 0.66 -2.69
C LEU A 47 15.07 1.84 -3.15
N VAL A 48 14.38 1.69 -4.28
CA VAL A 48 13.33 2.61 -4.74
C VAL A 48 11.99 2.03 -4.32
N LEU A 49 11.37 2.65 -3.31
CA LEU A 49 10.10 2.21 -2.74
C LEU A 49 8.98 3.22 -3.04
N THR A 50 7.82 2.74 -3.45
CA THR A 50 6.60 3.55 -3.55
C THR A 50 5.46 2.93 -2.75
N THR A 51 4.65 3.79 -2.12
CA THR A 51 3.46 3.40 -1.36
C THR A 51 2.48 4.59 -1.31
N PRO A 52 1.17 4.36 -1.18
CA PRO A 52 0.18 5.41 -1.09
C PRO A 52 0.44 6.37 0.09
N ASN A 53 0.51 7.68 -0.20
CA ASN A 53 0.58 8.69 0.83
C ASN A 53 -0.82 9.06 1.34
N LEU A 54 -1.22 8.47 2.47
CA LEU A 54 -2.50 8.77 3.11
C LEU A 54 -2.69 10.27 3.40
N ALA A 55 -1.62 11.01 3.66
CA ALA A 55 -1.63 12.43 3.99
C ALA A 55 -1.44 13.36 2.79
N CYS A 56 -1.57 12.86 1.56
CA CYS A 56 -1.55 13.70 0.37
C CYS A 56 -2.60 14.82 0.44
N TRP A 57 -2.35 15.90 -0.31
CA TRP A 57 -3.08 17.16 -0.17
C TRP A 57 -4.60 17.01 -0.33
N PHE A 58 -5.06 16.19 -1.27
CA PHE A 58 -6.49 15.97 -1.47
C PHE A 58 -7.11 15.14 -0.33
N ASN A 59 -6.39 14.17 0.22
CA ASN A 59 -6.84 13.40 1.39
C ASN A 59 -6.98 14.30 2.63
N ARG A 60 -6.10 15.29 2.80
CA ARG A 60 -6.23 16.30 3.85
C ARG A 60 -7.48 17.17 3.66
N ILE A 61 -7.78 17.59 2.43
CA ILE A 61 -8.97 18.39 2.13
C ILE A 61 -10.25 17.60 2.44
N VAL A 62 -10.35 16.35 1.97
CA VAL A 62 -11.56 15.53 2.22
C VAL A 62 -11.74 15.25 3.71
N LEU A 63 -10.66 15.03 4.47
CA LEU A 63 -10.72 14.87 5.92
C LEU A 63 -11.30 16.11 6.63
N VAL A 64 -10.84 17.30 6.25
CA VAL A 64 -11.31 18.57 6.85
C VAL A 64 -12.81 18.77 6.64
N ILE A 65 -13.36 18.33 5.50
CA ILE A 65 -14.80 18.41 5.22
C ILE A 65 -15.59 17.18 5.72
N GLY A 66 -14.97 16.34 6.55
CA GLY A 66 -15.60 15.18 7.18
C GLY A 66 -15.89 14.02 6.23
N VAL A 67 -15.09 13.89 5.16
CA VAL A 67 -15.18 12.81 4.18
C VAL A 67 -13.97 11.88 4.33
N GLN A 68 -14.23 10.57 4.30
CA GLN A 68 -13.20 9.55 4.38
C GLN A 68 -12.15 9.69 3.25
N PRO A 69 -10.83 9.67 3.57
CA PRO A 69 -9.75 9.64 2.59
C PRO A 69 -9.89 8.59 1.50
N ILE A 70 -9.26 8.85 0.37
CA ILE A 70 -9.08 7.87 -0.71
C ILE A 70 -8.01 6.85 -0.28
N PHE A 71 -8.20 5.59 -0.66
CA PHE A 71 -7.35 4.43 -0.32
C PHE A 71 -7.46 3.99 1.15
N THR A 72 -8.62 4.23 1.77
CA THR A 72 -8.93 3.77 3.15
C THR A 72 -10.25 3.02 3.22
N GLU A 73 -10.74 2.54 2.09
CA GLU A 73 -11.94 1.73 2.00
C GLU A 73 -11.74 0.43 2.80
N THR A 74 -12.56 0.23 3.84
CA THR A 74 -12.47 -0.94 4.72
C THR A 74 -13.32 -2.12 4.25
N SER A 75 -14.13 -1.93 3.20
CA SER A 75 -15.01 -2.96 2.67
C SER A 75 -14.63 -3.32 1.24
N LEU A 76 -14.49 -4.63 1.01
CA LEU A 76 -14.24 -5.22 -0.30
C LEU A 76 -15.49 -5.24 -1.18
N HIS A 77 -16.67 -5.04 -0.58
CA HIS A 77 -17.96 -5.15 -1.25
C HIS A 77 -18.65 -3.80 -1.48
N ALA A 78 -18.26 -2.76 -0.74
CA ALA A 78 -18.87 -1.44 -0.84
C ALA A 78 -17.92 -0.33 -0.39
N LYS A 79 -18.05 0.85 -1.00
CA LYS A 79 -17.37 2.06 -0.51
C LYS A 79 -18.19 2.68 0.62
N ILE A 80 -17.77 2.44 1.86
CA ILE A 80 -18.46 2.93 3.07
C ILE A 80 -17.73 4.16 3.61
N GLY A 81 -18.46 5.20 4.04
CA GLY A 81 -17.88 6.36 4.76
C GLY A 81 -17.75 7.68 3.97
N ARG A 82 -18.27 7.79 2.74
CA ARG A 82 -18.30 9.06 1.99
C ARG A 82 -19.71 9.65 1.95
N LYS A 83 -19.93 10.75 2.68
CA LYS A 83 -21.26 11.36 2.95
C LYS A 83 -21.84 12.20 1.80
N TRP A 84 -21.02 12.64 0.83
CA TRP A 84 -21.40 13.55 -0.25
C TRP A 84 -21.12 12.95 -1.63
N SER A 85 -22.07 12.18 -2.15
CA SER A 85 -21.95 11.45 -3.40
C SER A 85 -22.82 12.08 -4.51
N PHE A 86 -22.59 13.34 -4.87
CA PHE A 86 -23.23 13.92 -6.07
C PHE A 86 -22.52 13.54 -7.39
N LEU A 87 -21.32 12.94 -7.31
CA LEU A 87 -20.58 12.33 -8.42
C LEU A 87 -20.81 10.81 -8.58
N GLY A 88 -21.88 10.29 -7.98
CA GLY A 88 -22.37 8.92 -8.19
C GLY A 88 -22.06 7.93 -7.06
N GLN A 89 -23.12 7.47 -6.40
CA GLN A 89 -23.37 6.06 -6.07
C GLN A 89 -24.70 5.87 -5.33
N LEU A 90 -25.41 4.83 -5.78
CA LEU A 90 -26.54 4.21 -5.10
C LEU A 90 -26.04 3.56 -3.79
N VAL A 91 -26.66 3.93 -2.69
CA VAL A 91 -26.59 3.18 -1.43
C VAL A 91 -27.42 1.91 -1.64
N THR A 92 -26.80 0.81 -2.02
CA THR A 92 -27.40 -0.51 -1.76
C THR A 92 -27.02 -0.89 -0.34
N THR A 93 -27.82 -0.45 0.63
CA THR A 93 -27.87 -1.10 1.93
C THR A 93 -28.17 -2.58 1.67
N PRO A 94 -27.32 -3.53 2.12
CA PRO A 94 -27.75 -4.91 2.19
C PRO A 94 -28.94 -4.93 3.16
N ARG A 95 -30.14 -5.21 2.65
CA ARG A 95 -31.21 -5.72 3.52
C ARG A 95 -30.73 -7.11 3.95
N PHE A 96 -30.46 -7.26 5.25
CA PHE A 96 -30.47 -8.56 5.89
C PHE A 96 -31.89 -9.14 5.83
#